data_AF-U5S9J9-F1
#
_entry.id   AF-U5S9J9-F1
#
_cell.length_a   1.000
_cell.length_b   1.000
_cell.length_c   1.000
_cell.angle_alpha   90.00
_cell.angle_beta   90.00
_cell.angle_gamma   90.00
#
_symmetry.space_group_name_H-M   'P 1'
#
loop_
_entity.id
_entity.type
_entity.pdbx_description
1 polymer ?
#
loop_
_entity_poly.entity_id
_entity_poly.type
_entity_poly.pdbx_seq_one_letter_code
_entity_poly.pdbx_strand_id
1 'polypeptide(L)'
;MKTSKVHKLTIAALLVAVGILIPMISPIKIVLEPASFTLASHVSIFIAMFISPIIAITVALGTAVGFLLGGFPIIITLRALTHVVFAGVGSYILLKKPEILQSAVKTQLFSLFIGFLHAVCEVIVVSAFYFGGEMTTAYYVQGFLQSVFLLVGVGTIIHSMIDFMLAHIVWKALISRKTFAATVAKLK
;
A
#
# COMPACT_ATOMS: atom_id res chain seq x y z
N MET A 1 -8.42 -6.47 28.31
CA MET A 1 -7.78 -7.44 27.37
C MET A 1 -8.69 -7.90 26.22
N LYS A 2 -10.03 -8.06 26.40
CA LYS A 2 -10.95 -8.40 25.29
C LYS A 2 -11.20 -7.25 24.30
N THR A 3 -11.23 -6.00 24.78
CA THR A 3 -11.54 -4.82 23.96
C THR A 3 -10.47 -4.47 22.92
N SER A 4 -9.18 -4.72 23.17
CA SER A 4 -8.11 -4.41 22.20
C SER A 4 -8.17 -5.29 20.96
N LYS A 5 -8.52 -6.58 21.10
CA LYS A 5 -8.69 -7.50 19.97
C LYS A 5 -9.83 -7.05 19.05
N VAL A 6 -10.97 -6.65 19.63
CA VAL A 6 -12.11 -6.13 18.87
C VAL A 6 -11.71 -4.84 18.13
N HIS A 7 -11.01 -3.91 18.78
CA HIS A 7 -10.53 -2.70 18.10
C HIS A 7 -9.57 -2.99 16.95
N LYS A 8 -8.60 -3.92 17.12
CA LYS A 8 -7.70 -4.34 16.03
C LYS A 8 -8.50 -4.87 14.84
N LEU A 9 -9.48 -5.74 15.11
CA LEU A 9 -10.35 -6.30 14.09
C LEU A 9 -11.17 -5.23 13.37
N THR A 10 -11.83 -4.35 14.10
CA THR A 10 -12.67 -3.28 13.52
C THR A 10 -11.85 -2.31 12.67
N ILE A 11 -10.68 -1.89 13.15
CA ILE A 11 -9.79 -0.99 12.39
C ILE A 11 -9.25 -1.68 11.14
N ALA A 12 -8.81 -2.94 11.25
CA ALA A 12 -8.36 -3.70 10.10
C ALA A 12 -9.47 -3.84 9.05
N ALA A 13 -10.69 -4.22 9.47
CA ALA A 13 -11.83 -4.36 8.57
C ALA A 13 -12.19 -3.05 7.87
N LEU A 14 -12.17 -1.93 8.60
CA LEU A 14 -12.40 -0.60 8.02
C LEU A 14 -11.33 -0.24 6.98
N LEU A 15 -10.05 -0.46 7.29
CA LEU A 15 -8.95 -0.15 6.37
C LEU A 15 -8.93 -1.07 5.15
N VAL A 16 -9.33 -2.34 5.29
CA VAL A 16 -9.56 -3.25 4.17
C VAL A 16 -10.68 -2.70 3.27
N ALA A 17 -11.82 -2.33 3.84
CA ALA A 17 -12.93 -1.77 3.07
C ALA A 17 -12.51 -0.51 2.30
N VAL A 18 -11.77 0.40 2.95
CA VAL A 18 -11.23 1.60 2.27
C VAL A 18 -10.24 1.24 1.17
N GLY A 19 -9.34 0.27 1.41
CA GLY A 19 -8.36 -0.20 0.42
C GLY A 19 -9.00 -0.83 -0.82
N ILE A 20 -10.16 -1.48 -0.65
CA ILE A 20 -10.95 -2.02 -1.76
C ILE A 20 -11.72 -0.92 -2.49
N LEU A 21 -12.37 -0.03 -1.75
CA LEU A 21 -13.23 1.01 -2.34
C LEU A 21 -12.47 1.99 -3.20
N ILE A 22 -11.29 2.47 -2.78
CA ILE A 22 -10.57 3.53 -3.49
C ILE A 22 -10.32 3.14 -4.97
N PRO A 23 -9.74 1.98 -5.30
CA PRO A 23 -9.57 1.57 -6.71
C PRO A 23 -10.88 1.39 -7.49
N MET A 24 -12.00 1.10 -6.82
CA MET A 24 -13.29 0.87 -7.47
C MET A 24 -14.00 2.17 -7.87
N ILE A 25 -13.89 3.22 -7.05
CA ILE A 25 -14.72 4.44 -7.20
C ILE A 25 -13.92 5.75 -7.22
N SER A 26 -12.58 5.72 -7.11
CA SER A 26 -11.79 6.95 -7.08
C SER A 26 -11.97 7.75 -8.37
N PRO A 27 -12.31 9.05 -8.28
CA PRO A 27 -12.44 9.92 -9.44
C PRO A 27 -11.07 10.38 -9.98
N ILE A 28 -9.97 10.15 -9.25
CA ILE A 28 -8.64 10.62 -9.61
C ILE A 28 -7.77 9.43 -10.01
N LYS A 29 -7.79 9.12 -11.30
CA LYS A 29 -6.98 8.07 -11.93
C LYS A 29 -6.23 8.64 -13.13
N ILE A 30 -4.91 8.58 -13.08
CA ILE A 30 -4.04 8.96 -14.19
C ILE A 30 -3.77 7.70 -15.01
N VAL A 31 -4.18 7.68 -16.27
CA VAL A 31 -3.95 6.55 -17.18
C VAL A 31 -2.75 6.89 -18.06
N LEU A 32 -1.68 6.11 -17.91
CA LEU A 32 -0.46 6.19 -18.73
C LEU A 32 -0.25 4.79 -19.29
N GLU A 33 -0.93 4.49 -20.40
CA GLU A 33 -0.97 3.13 -20.93
C GLU A 33 0.44 2.53 -21.05
N PRO A 34 0.61 1.24 -20.68
CA PRO A 34 -0.41 0.31 -20.18
C PRO A 34 -0.65 0.38 -18.66
N ALA A 35 -0.01 1.31 -17.94
CA ALA A 35 -0.15 1.50 -16.51
C ALA A 35 -1.26 2.50 -16.16
N SER A 36 -1.74 2.44 -14.92
CA SER A 36 -2.62 3.47 -14.38
C SER A 36 -2.37 3.66 -12.90
N PHE A 37 -2.44 4.91 -12.45
CA PHE A 37 -2.13 5.33 -11.10
C PHE A 37 -3.38 5.96 -10.49
N THR A 38 -3.97 5.27 -9.51
CA THR A 38 -5.12 5.78 -8.75
C THR A 38 -4.61 6.47 -7.50
N LEU A 39 -4.88 7.77 -7.38
CA LEU A 39 -4.44 8.56 -6.22
C LEU A 39 -5.01 7.97 -4.93
N ALA A 40 -4.18 7.92 -3.89
CA ALA A 40 -4.53 7.45 -2.54
C ALA A 40 -4.79 5.94 -2.40
N SER A 41 -4.54 5.15 -3.45
CA SER A 41 -4.81 3.70 -3.45
C SER A 41 -4.06 2.93 -2.34
N HIS A 42 -2.90 3.41 -1.88
CA HIS A 42 -2.13 2.78 -0.81
C HIS A 42 -2.27 3.47 0.55
N VAL A 43 -3.11 4.52 0.66
CA VAL A 43 -3.22 5.29 1.92
C VAL A 43 -3.72 4.42 3.07
N SER A 44 -4.69 3.53 2.83
CA SER A 44 -5.23 2.66 3.88
C SER A 44 -4.19 1.68 4.44
N ILE A 45 -3.37 1.08 3.56
CA ILE A 45 -2.32 0.14 3.97
C ILE A 45 -1.17 0.87 4.67
N PHE A 46 -0.82 2.10 4.28
CA PHE A 46 0.16 2.90 5.02
C PHE A 46 -0.35 3.33 6.40
N ILE A 47 -1.63 3.71 6.54
CA ILE A 47 -2.23 3.96 7.86
C ILE A 47 -2.17 2.69 8.71
N ALA A 48 -2.50 1.52 8.15
CA ALA A 48 -2.39 0.23 8.83
C ALA A 48 -0.95 -0.03 9.33
N MET A 49 0.03 0.27 8.47
CA MET A 49 1.46 0.16 8.74
C MET A 49 1.92 1.05 9.89
N PHE A 50 1.36 2.25 10.04
CA PHE A 50 1.67 3.16 11.15
C PHE A 50 1.09 2.69 12.50
N ILE A 51 0.06 1.84 12.47
CA ILE A 51 -0.62 1.35 13.68
C ILE A 51 0.12 0.15 14.27
N SER A 52 0.22 -0.98 13.56
CA SER A 52 0.92 -2.18 14.05
C SER A 52 1.16 -3.23 12.94
N PRO A 53 2.13 -4.14 13.11
CA PRO A 53 2.38 -5.20 12.12
C PRO A 53 1.20 -6.12 11.85
N ILE A 54 0.46 -6.52 12.90
CA ILE A 54 -0.70 -7.42 12.74
C ILE A 54 -1.79 -6.75 11.90
N ILE A 55 -2.07 -5.47 12.13
CA ILE A 55 -3.08 -4.74 11.35
C ILE A 55 -2.59 -4.53 9.92
N ALA A 56 -1.32 -4.16 9.70
CA ALA A 56 -0.74 -3.99 8.38
C ALA A 56 -0.85 -5.26 7.52
N ILE A 57 -0.44 -6.40 8.06
CA ILE A 57 -0.51 -7.70 7.36
C ILE A 57 -1.97 -8.09 7.09
N THR A 58 -2.87 -7.92 8.08
CA THR A 58 -4.30 -8.22 7.91
C THR A 58 -4.93 -7.36 6.82
N VAL A 59 -4.57 -6.07 6.74
CA VAL A 59 -5.10 -5.15 5.73
C VAL A 59 -4.58 -5.49 4.33
N ALA A 60 -3.29 -5.85 4.20
CA ALA A 60 -2.73 -6.27 2.92
C ALA A 60 -3.40 -7.55 2.41
N LEU A 61 -3.50 -8.59 3.27
CA LEU A 61 -4.16 -9.85 2.92
C LEU A 61 -5.65 -9.65 2.63
N GLY A 62 -6.35 -8.89 3.47
CA GLY A 62 -7.78 -8.62 3.31
C GLY A 62 -8.09 -7.85 2.03
N THR A 63 -7.27 -6.86 1.68
CA THR A 63 -7.42 -6.11 0.41
C THR A 63 -7.15 -7.02 -0.79
N ALA A 64 -6.12 -7.87 -0.75
CA ALA A 64 -5.83 -8.80 -1.83
C ALA A 64 -6.96 -9.83 -2.03
N VAL A 65 -7.49 -10.40 -0.94
CA VAL A 65 -8.68 -11.27 -0.99
C VAL A 65 -9.89 -10.49 -1.51
N GLY A 66 -10.07 -9.25 -1.07
CA GLY A 66 -11.13 -8.37 -1.55
C GLY A 66 -11.05 -8.09 -3.05
N PHE A 67 -9.86 -7.87 -3.61
CA PHE A 67 -9.64 -7.72 -5.05
C PHE A 67 -9.99 -9.01 -5.80
N LEU A 68 -9.57 -10.17 -5.28
CA LEU A 68 -9.93 -11.46 -5.87
C LEU A 68 -11.45 -11.66 -5.91
N LEU A 69 -12.14 -11.43 -4.80
CA LEU A 69 -13.59 -11.58 -4.69
C LEU A 69 -14.35 -10.50 -5.46
N GLY A 70 -13.77 -9.31 -5.61
CA GLY A 70 -14.31 -8.20 -6.40
C GLY A 70 -14.11 -8.35 -7.91
N GLY A 71 -13.49 -9.45 -8.37
CA GLY A 71 -13.30 -9.73 -9.80
C GLY A 71 -12.18 -8.92 -10.47
N PHE A 72 -11.22 -8.40 -9.69
CA PHE A 72 -10.07 -7.71 -10.26
C PHE A 72 -9.18 -8.70 -11.02
N PRO A 73 -8.52 -8.26 -12.11
CA PRO A 73 -7.54 -9.09 -12.83
C PRO A 73 -6.51 -9.71 -11.89
N ILE A 74 -6.16 -10.99 -12.12
CA ILE A 74 -5.30 -11.77 -11.21
C ILE A 74 -3.93 -11.13 -10.99
N ILE A 75 -3.35 -10.49 -12.02
CA ILE A 75 -2.11 -9.73 -11.89
C ILE A 75 -2.23 -8.58 -10.87
N ILE A 76 -3.35 -7.87 -10.84
CA ILE A 76 -3.59 -6.77 -9.90
C ILE A 76 -3.78 -7.33 -8.48
N THR A 77 -4.49 -8.45 -8.36
CA THR A 77 -4.67 -9.16 -7.09
C THR A 77 -3.34 -9.63 -6.50
N LEU A 78 -2.45 -10.21 -7.32
CA LEU A 78 -1.13 -10.66 -6.89
C LEU A 78 -0.20 -9.50 -6.55
N ARG A 79 -0.26 -8.38 -7.28
CA ARG A 79 0.43 -7.14 -6.90
C ARG A 79 -0.03 -6.66 -5.52
N ALA A 80 -1.34 -6.60 -5.28
CA ALA A 80 -1.89 -6.24 -3.98
C ALA A 80 -1.46 -7.19 -2.86
N LEU A 81 -1.33 -8.49 -3.15
CA LEU A 81 -0.80 -9.47 -2.20
C LEU A 81 0.64 -9.16 -1.78
N THR A 82 1.47 -8.64 -2.69
CA THR A 82 2.85 -8.25 -2.35
C THR A 82 2.93 -7.13 -1.32
N HIS A 83 1.86 -6.38 -1.09
CA HIS A 83 1.83 -5.31 -0.09
C HIS A 83 2.11 -5.85 1.32
N VAL A 84 1.86 -7.14 1.58
CA VAL A 84 2.25 -7.82 2.83
C VAL A 84 3.74 -7.63 3.13
N VAL A 85 4.59 -7.63 2.10
CA VAL A 85 6.04 -7.49 2.25
C VAL A 85 6.40 -6.11 2.76
N PHE A 86 6.08 -5.05 2.01
CA PHE A 86 6.48 -3.70 2.41
C PHE A 86 5.72 -3.23 3.66
N ALA A 87 4.44 -3.59 3.82
CA ALA A 87 3.65 -3.18 4.96
C ALA A 87 4.11 -3.91 6.23
N GLY A 88 4.47 -5.20 6.12
CA GLY A 88 5.06 -5.97 7.21
C GLY A 88 6.43 -5.43 7.64
N VAL A 89 7.34 -5.25 6.69
CA VAL A 89 8.69 -4.70 6.94
C VAL A 89 8.59 -3.29 7.51
N GLY A 90 7.83 -2.42 6.87
CA GLY A 90 7.69 -1.03 7.29
C GLY A 90 7.05 -0.87 8.66
N SER A 91 5.99 -1.62 8.96
CA SER A 91 5.34 -1.59 10.28
C SER A 91 6.24 -2.12 11.38
N TYR A 92 7.05 -3.15 11.09
CA TYR A 92 8.04 -3.66 12.04
C TYR A 92 9.12 -2.63 12.34
N ILE A 93 9.65 -1.95 11.31
CA ILE A 93 10.62 -0.86 11.49
C ILE A 93 10.02 0.27 12.34
N LEU A 94 8.79 0.69 12.04
CA LEU A 94 8.10 1.77 12.77
C LEU A 94 7.70 1.39 14.20
N LEU A 95 7.47 0.10 14.47
CA LEU A 95 7.26 -0.40 15.82
C LEU A 95 8.52 -0.19 16.67
N LYS A 96 9.70 -0.41 16.09
CA LYS A 96 10.99 -0.25 16.78
C LYS A 96 11.52 1.18 16.79
N LYS A 97 11.21 1.97 15.75
CA LYS A 97 11.72 3.33 15.53
C LYS A 97 10.57 4.30 15.19
N PRO A 98 9.60 4.53 16.09
CA PRO A 98 8.44 5.38 15.82
C PRO A 98 8.81 6.85 15.57
N GLU A 99 9.98 7.30 16.01
CA GLU A 99 10.51 8.64 15.80
C GLU A 99 10.80 8.97 14.33
N ILE A 100 10.87 7.97 13.44
CA ILE A 100 11.00 8.17 11.99
C ILE A 100 9.90 9.10 11.47
N LEU A 101 8.65 8.91 11.91
CA LEU A 101 7.49 9.69 11.47
C LEU A 101 7.43 11.11 12.06
N GLN A 102 8.33 11.45 12.99
CA GLN A 102 8.39 12.78 13.61
C GLN A 102 9.29 13.74 12.83
N SER A 103 10.24 13.23 12.05
CA SER A 103 11.15 14.03 11.21
C SER A 103 10.75 13.94 9.75
N ALA A 104 10.56 15.08 9.08
CA ALA A 104 10.22 15.13 7.66
C ALA A 104 11.23 14.40 6.77
N VAL A 105 12.53 14.60 7.04
CA VAL A 105 13.61 13.96 6.28
C VAL A 105 13.62 12.44 6.49
N LYS A 106 13.56 11.97 7.74
CA LYS A 106 13.52 10.53 8.03
C LYS A 106 12.27 9.87 7.45
N THR A 107 11.13 10.56 7.53
CA THR A 107 9.87 10.11 6.93
C THR A 107 10.02 9.94 5.43
N GLN A 108 10.63 10.91 4.74
CA GLN A 108 10.78 10.84 3.29
C GLN A 108 11.76 9.76 2.84
N LEU A 109 12.89 9.59 3.54
CA LEU A 109 13.83 8.50 3.29
C LEU A 109 13.18 7.13 3.52
N PHE A 110 12.38 7.02 4.58
CA PHE A 110 11.63 5.81 4.86
C PHE A 110 10.56 5.54 3.79
N SER A 111 9.83 6.57 3.35
CA SER A 111 8.85 6.48 2.25
C SER A 111 9.51 5.99 0.96
N LEU A 112 10.67 6.52 0.61
CA LEU A 112 11.45 6.07 -0.54
C LEU A 112 11.88 4.61 -0.43
N PHE A 113 12.37 4.19 0.75
CA PHE A 113 12.73 2.79 1.01
C PHE A 113 11.53 1.85 0.84
N ILE A 114 10.37 2.22 1.39
CA ILE A 114 9.13 1.45 1.26
C ILE A 114 8.66 1.41 -0.20
N GLY A 115 8.71 2.53 -0.92
CA GLY A 115 8.38 2.60 -2.33
C GLY A 115 9.29 1.73 -3.19
N PHE A 116 10.59 1.65 -2.87
CA PHE A 116 11.52 0.75 -3.54
C PHE A 116 11.16 -0.72 -3.30
N LEU A 117 10.89 -1.11 -2.04
CA LEU A 117 10.49 -2.48 -1.71
C LEU A 117 9.18 -2.88 -2.39
N HIS A 118 8.21 -1.96 -2.43
CA HIS A 118 6.95 -2.12 -3.17
C HIS A 118 7.20 -2.33 -4.66
N ALA A 119 7.96 -1.45 -5.30
CA ALA A 119 8.27 -1.51 -6.72
C ALA A 119 9.00 -2.80 -7.12
N VAL A 120 9.97 -3.26 -6.32
CA VAL A 120 10.65 -4.55 -6.58
C VAL A 120 9.66 -5.70 -6.60
N CYS A 121 8.75 -5.77 -5.62
CA CYS A 121 7.76 -6.84 -5.56
C CYS A 121 6.77 -6.78 -6.72
N GLU A 122 6.32 -5.58 -7.11
CA GLU A 122 5.44 -5.43 -8.27
C GLU A 122 6.14 -5.81 -9.58
N VAL A 123 7.37 -5.35 -9.80
CA VAL A 123 8.15 -5.70 -11.00
C VAL A 123 8.33 -7.21 -11.11
N ILE A 124 8.57 -7.92 -10.00
CA ILE A 124 8.67 -9.39 -10.01
C ILE A 124 7.36 -10.02 -10.51
N VAL A 125 6.22 -9.62 -9.94
CA VAL A 125 4.90 -10.15 -10.35
C VAL A 125 4.63 -9.80 -11.81
N VAL A 126 4.73 -8.53 -12.19
CA VAL A 126 4.44 -8.10 -13.57
C VAL A 126 5.38 -8.75 -14.58
N SER A 127 6.65 -8.95 -14.25
CA SER A 127 7.60 -9.64 -15.12
C SER A 127 7.20 -11.09 -15.38
N ALA A 128 6.73 -11.81 -14.36
CA ALA A 128 6.26 -13.18 -14.52
C ALA A 128 5.11 -13.27 -15.53
N PHE A 129 4.16 -12.34 -15.49
CA PHE A 129 3.06 -12.27 -16.46
C PHE A 129 3.52 -11.78 -17.84
N TYR A 130 4.45 -10.84 -17.91
CA TYR A 130 5.02 -10.34 -19.17
C TYR A 130 5.71 -11.45 -19.95
N PHE A 131 6.61 -12.20 -19.30
CA PHE A 131 7.28 -13.33 -19.95
C PHE A 131 6.38 -14.55 -20.13
N GLY A 132 5.30 -14.64 -19.36
CA GLY A 132 4.26 -15.66 -19.52
C GLY A 132 3.31 -15.41 -20.70
N GLY A 133 3.39 -14.27 -21.39
CA GLY A 133 2.50 -13.98 -22.52
C GLY A 133 1.14 -13.39 -22.13
N GLU A 134 0.90 -13.11 -20.84
CA GLU A 134 -0.42 -12.78 -20.28
C GLU A 134 -0.71 -11.27 -20.19
N MET A 135 0.17 -10.41 -20.72
CA MET A 135 0.00 -8.95 -20.72
C MET A 135 -0.80 -8.41 -21.90
N THR A 136 -1.34 -7.20 -21.75
CA THR A 136 -2.03 -6.52 -22.85
C THR A 136 -1.03 -6.13 -23.93
N THR A 137 -1.51 -5.99 -25.17
CA THR A 137 -0.68 -5.62 -26.34
C THR A 137 0.17 -4.36 -26.10
N ALA A 138 -0.36 -3.39 -25.35
CA ALA A 138 0.34 -2.16 -25.02
C ALA A 138 1.63 -2.37 -24.19
N TYR A 139 1.70 -3.38 -23.31
CA TYR A 139 2.94 -3.76 -22.62
C TYR A 139 4.01 -4.23 -23.61
N TYR A 140 3.63 -5.05 -24.60
CA TYR A 140 4.58 -5.58 -25.57
C TYR A 140 5.04 -4.53 -26.58
N VAL A 141 4.14 -3.66 -27.04
CA VAL A 141 4.48 -2.57 -27.97
C VAL A 141 5.51 -1.61 -27.38
N GLN A 142 5.39 -1.28 -26.09
CA GLN A 142 6.35 -0.42 -25.41
C GLN A 142 7.65 -1.15 -25.02
N GLY A 143 7.63 -2.49 -25.03
CA GLY A 143 8.73 -3.31 -24.58
C GLY A 143 8.86 -3.38 -23.06
N PHE A 144 9.64 -4.36 -22.61
CA PHE A 144 9.78 -4.70 -21.19
C PHE A 144 10.36 -3.58 -20.34
N LEU A 145 11.41 -2.90 -20.83
CA LEU A 145 12.10 -1.84 -20.08
C LEU A 145 11.17 -0.64 -19.81
N GLN A 146 10.44 -0.19 -20.83
CA GLN A 146 9.53 0.95 -20.71
C GLN A 146 8.30 0.59 -19.87
N SER A 147 7.64 -0.53 -20.18
CA SER A 147 6.36 -0.87 -19.55
C SER A 147 6.51 -1.44 -18.14
N VAL A 148 7.50 -2.30 -17.89
CA VAL A 148 7.65 -2.98 -16.59
C VAL A 148 8.64 -2.25 -15.70
N PHE A 149 9.84 -1.92 -16.18
CA PHE A 149 10.84 -1.26 -15.32
C PHE A 149 10.54 0.21 -15.06
N LEU A 150 10.20 0.98 -16.11
CA LEU A 150 9.93 2.41 -15.95
C LEU A 150 8.50 2.67 -15.46
N LEU A 151 7.48 2.25 -16.21
CA LEU A 151 6.10 2.54 -15.83
C LEU A 151 5.69 1.82 -14.54
N VAL A 152 5.85 0.50 -14.44
CA VAL A 152 5.52 -0.21 -13.19
C VAL A 152 6.57 0.06 -12.10
N GLY A 153 7.85 -0.17 -12.35
CA GLY A 153 8.89 -0.01 -11.32
C GLY A 153 9.03 1.43 -10.81
N VAL A 154 9.51 2.34 -11.65
CA VAL A 154 9.73 3.75 -11.25
C VAL A 154 8.42 4.44 -10.91
N GLY A 155 7.36 4.19 -11.69
CA GLY A 155 6.03 4.74 -11.42
C GLY A 155 5.51 4.33 -10.03
N THR A 156 5.70 3.08 -9.62
CA THR A 156 5.29 2.62 -8.28
C THR A 156 6.08 3.28 -7.16
N ILE A 157 7.38 3.56 -7.34
CA ILE A 157 8.15 4.31 -6.34
C ILE A 157 7.52 5.70 -6.13
N ILE A 158 7.31 6.45 -7.21
CA ILE A 158 6.75 7.81 -7.14
C ILE A 158 5.35 7.79 -6.56
N HIS A 159 4.50 6.90 -7.07
CA HIS A 159 3.12 6.75 -6.64
C HIS A 159 3.02 6.36 -5.16
N SER A 160 3.81 5.39 -4.72
CA SER A 160 3.92 4.97 -3.32
C SER A 160 4.35 6.13 -2.43
N MET A 161 5.31 6.95 -2.85
CA MET A 161 5.78 8.08 -2.05
C MET A 161 4.70 9.16 -1.88
N ILE A 162 3.92 9.43 -2.93
CA ILE A 162 2.78 10.36 -2.87
C ILE A 162 1.72 9.83 -1.91
N ASP A 163 1.31 8.57 -2.06
CA ASP A 163 0.31 7.95 -1.19
C ASP A 163 0.79 7.87 0.27
N PHE A 164 2.08 7.63 0.50
CA PHE A 164 2.68 7.65 1.84
C PHE A 164 2.59 9.04 2.46
N MET A 165 2.90 10.09 1.70
CA MET A 165 2.81 11.47 2.19
C MET A 165 1.36 11.83 2.57
N LEU A 166 0.39 11.46 1.73
CA LEU A 166 -1.03 11.63 2.03
C LEU A 166 -1.42 10.88 3.31
N ALA A 167 -0.98 9.62 3.44
CA ALA A 167 -1.22 8.83 4.65
C ALA A 167 -0.58 9.46 5.89
N HIS A 168 0.62 10.04 5.78
CA HIS A 168 1.30 10.70 6.89
C HIS A 168 0.59 11.97 7.35
N ILE A 169 0.06 12.76 6.41
CA ILE A 169 -0.77 13.94 6.71
C ILE A 169 -2.03 13.51 7.47
N VAL A 170 -2.76 12.51 6.97
CA VAL A 170 -3.95 11.95 7.63
C VAL A 170 -3.58 11.40 9.01
N TRP A 171 -2.46 10.69 9.12
CA TRP A 171 -1.98 10.13 10.38
C TRP A 171 -1.71 11.19 11.45
N LYS A 172 -1.06 12.30 11.07
CA LYS A 172 -0.83 13.43 11.98
C LYS A 172 -2.15 14.05 12.47
N ALA A 173 -3.13 14.18 11.58
CA ALA A 173 -4.46 14.69 11.93
C ALA A 173 -5.23 13.73 12.86
N LEU A 174 -5.04 12.41 12.72
CA LEU A 174 -5.65 11.41 13.59
C LEU A 174 -4.98 11.37 14.97
N ILE A 175 -3.64 11.36 15.02
CA ILE A 175 -2.89 11.22 16.28
C ILE A 175 -2.94 12.48 17.16
N SER A 176 -3.28 13.64 16.60
CA SER A 176 -3.53 14.85 17.39
C SER A 176 -4.77 14.74 18.30
N ARG A 177 -5.68 13.79 17.99
CA ARG A 177 -6.84 13.48 18.83
C ARG A 177 -6.42 12.55 19.98
N LYS A 178 -6.42 13.05 21.21
CA LYS A 178 -6.00 12.30 22.42
C LYS A 178 -6.67 10.93 22.56
N THR A 179 -7.96 10.83 22.26
CA THR A 179 -8.73 9.58 22.33
C THR A 179 -8.25 8.54 21.31
N PHE A 180 -7.96 8.98 20.08
CA PHE A 180 -7.42 8.12 19.03
C PHE A 180 -6.00 7.67 19.37
N ALA A 181 -5.13 8.61 19.78
CA ALA A 181 -3.76 8.29 20.17
C ALA A 181 -3.69 7.28 21.33
N ALA A 182 -4.52 7.46 22.36
CA ALA A 182 -4.63 6.52 23.48
C ALA A 182 -5.12 5.13 23.05
N THR A 183 -5.99 5.06 22.03
CA THR A 183 -6.45 3.80 21.46
C THR A 183 -5.33 3.10 20.71
N VAL A 184 -4.70 3.79 19.76
CA VAL A 184 -3.59 3.26 18.95
C VAL A 184 -2.42 2.76 19.80
N ALA A 185 -2.07 3.48 20.87
CA ALA A 185 -1.01 3.06 21.78
C ALA A 185 -1.25 1.65 22.38
N LYS A 186 -2.51 1.25 22.56
CA LYS A 186 -2.91 -0.08 23.06
C LYS A 186 -2.96 -1.15 21.97
N LEU A 187 -2.82 -0.77 20.70
CA LEU A 187 -2.91 -1.65 19.54
C LEU A 187 -1.55 -2.03 18.95
N LYS A 188 -0.49 -1.32 19.32
CA LYS A 188 0.90 -1.66 18.95
C LYS A 188 1.30 -3.06 19.40
#